data_AF-A0A414B5K1-F1
#
_entry.id   AF-A0A414B5K1-F1
#
_cell.length_a   1.000
_cell.length_b   1.000
_cell.length_c   1.000
_cell.angle_alpha   90.00
_cell.angle_beta   90.00
_cell.angle_gamma   90.00
#
_symmetry.space_group_name_H-M   'P 1'
#
loop_
_entity.id
_entity.type
_entity.pdbx_description
1 polymer ?
#
loop_
_entity_poly.entity_id
_entity_poly.type
_entity_poly.pdbx_seq_one_letter_code
_entity_poly.pdbx_strand_id
1 'polypeptide(L)'
;MNKKEKELIGALIGLAKACNVHLKTENTDGIIIKSLASIFPLEENGEELLQRVREEKLAVAPDCATCFAPCGNTDEYNLDELQASGISETVRDLKFQLLNVSHEIASGMVSYTINSTEENISLLYKALCVVSYDVDEERVQTVLKELQRITI
;
A
#
# COMPACT_ATOMS: atom_id res chain seq x y z
N MET A 1 13.55 -7.28 4.38
CA MET A 1 12.21 -7.25 4.98
C MET A 1 11.94 -8.49 5.80
N ASN A 2 11.47 -8.31 7.02
CA ASN A 2 11.01 -9.38 7.90
C ASN A 2 9.56 -9.81 7.56
N LYS A 3 9.07 -10.88 8.20
CA LYS A 3 7.74 -11.44 7.93
C LYS A 3 6.60 -10.46 8.23
N LYS A 4 6.66 -9.74 9.35
CA LYS A 4 5.60 -8.80 9.77
C LYS A 4 5.50 -7.60 8.83
N GLU A 5 6.63 -7.09 8.35
CA GLU A 5 6.67 -6.03 7.33
C GLU A 5 5.97 -6.48 6.04
N LYS A 6 6.22 -7.73 5.60
CA LYS A 6 5.55 -8.30 4.42
C LYS A 6 4.04 -8.39 4.60
N GLU A 7 3.59 -8.89 5.76
CA GLU A 7 2.17 -9.02 6.07
C GLU A 7 1.46 -7.65 6.12
N LEU A 8 2.09 -6.65 6.75
CA LEU A 8 1.54 -5.29 6.81
C LEU A 8 1.45 -4.65 5.41
N ILE A 9 2.51 -4.74 4.60
CA ILE A 9 2.46 -4.26 3.21
C ILE A 9 1.38 -4.99 2.42
N GLY A 10 1.29 -6.31 2.55
CA GLY A 10 0.27 -7.12 1.89
C GLY A 10 -1.15 -6.70 2.24
N ALA A 11 -1.41 -6.43 3.53
CA ALA A 11 -2.69 -5.94 4.02
C ALA A 11 -3.01 -4.52 3.51
N LEU A 12 -2.02 -3.62 3.48
CA LEU A 12 -2.19 -2.26 2.96
C LEU A 12 -2.51 -2.23 1.46
N ILE A 13 -1.85 -3.08 0.68
CA ILE A 13 -2.17 -3.26 -0.74
C ILE A 13 -3.61 -3.77 -0.90
N GLY A 14 -4.01 -4.75 -0.10
CA GLY A 14 -5.39 -5.27 -0.10
C GLY A 14 -6.43 -4.19 0.24
N LEU A 15 -6.15 -3.35 1.24
CA LEU A 15 -7.00 -2.21 1.59
C LEU A 15 -7.06 -1.18 0.44
N ALA A 16 -5.92 -0.82 -0.14
CA ALA A 16 -5.86 0.14 -1.24
C ALA A 16 -6.65 -0.34 -2.47
N LYS A 17 -6.55 -1.63 -2.82
CA LYS A 17 -7.35 -2.24 -3.89
C LYS A 17 -8.85 -2.24 -3.58
N ALA A 18 -9.24 -2.49 -2.33
CA ALA A 18 -10.65 -2.44 -1.93
C ALA A 18 -11.23 -1.04 -2.17
N CYS A 19 -10.46 0.01 -1.87
CA CYS A 19 -10.85 1.40 -2.09
C CYS A 19 -10.97 1.82 -3.58
N ASN A 20 -10.52 1.00 -4.54
CA ASN A 20 -10.79 1.24 -5.96
C ASN A 20 -12.22 0.89 -6.37
N VAL A 21 -12.89 0.05 -5.57
CA VAL A 21 -14.24 -0.48 -5.88
C VAL A 21 -15.27 0.00 -4.86
N HIS A 22 -14.83 0.27 -3.63
CA HIS A 22 -15.66 0.69 -2.52
C HIS A 22 -15.26 2.07 -2.02
N LEU A 23 -16.22 2.78 -1.43
CA LEU A 23 -15.95 4.08 -0.81
C LEU A 23 -15.12 3.89 0.46
N LYS A 24 -14.13 4.75 0.63
CA LYS A 24 -13.35 4.87 1.86
C LYS A 24 -14.24 5.28 3.03
N THR A 25 -13.87 4.86 4.24
CA THR A 25 -14.38 5.49 5.46
C THR A 25 -13.59 6.77 5.74
N GLU A 26 -14.02 7.56 6.73
CA GLU A 26 -13.27 8.73 7.21
C GLU A 26 -11.91 8.37 7.83
N ASN A 27 -11.72 7.11 8.25
CA ASN A 27 -10.49 6.64 8.90
C ASN A 27 -9.46 6.07 7.92
N THR A 28 -9.88 5.67 6.72
CA THR A 28 -9.05 4.88 5.81
C THR A 28 -7.73 5.59 5.46
N ASP A 29 -7.79 6.87 5.10
CA ASP A 29 -6.61 7.64 4.70
C ASP A 29 -5.61 7.77 5.86
N GLY A 30 -6.11 8.02 7.08
CA GLY A 30 -5.28 8.08 8.27
C GLY A 30 -4.61 6.74 8.59
N ILE A 31 -5.30 5.62 8.36
CA ILE A 31 -4.76 4.27 8.57
C ILE A 31 -3.68 3.94 7.53
N ILE A 32 -3.91 4.25 6.25
CA ILE A 32 -2.90 4.07 5.18
C ILE A 32 -1.64 4.85 5.50
N ILE A 33 -1.76 6.16 5.80
CA ILE A 33 -0.60 7.02 6.07
C ILE A 33 0.17 6.53 7.31
N LYS A 34 -0.52 6.33 8.44
CA LYS A 34 0.15 5.90 9.69
C LYS A 34 0.82 4.55 9.53
N SER A 35 0.16 3.60 8.87
CA SER A 35 0.72 2.27 8.69
C SER A 35 1.92 2.30 7.75
N LEU A 36 1.85 3.00 6.61
CA LEU A 36 2.98 3.19 5.69
C LEU A 36 4.20 3.80 6.41
N ALA A 37 3.99 4.86 7.20
CA ALA A 37 5.03 5.54 7.94
C ALA A 37 5.74 4.65 8.99
N SER A 38 5.09 3.56 9.42
CA SER A 38 5.63 2.66 10.44
C SER A 38 6.23 1.36 9.89
N ILE A 39 6.32 1.16 8.57
CA ILE A 39 6.80 -0.11 7.99
C ILE A 39 8.32 -0.32 8.16
N PHE A 40 9.13 0.75 8.06
CA PHE A 40 10.59 0.63 7.98
C PHE A 40 11.33 1.48 9.03
N PRO A 41 11.82 0.89 10.14
CA PRO A 41 11.56 -0.47 10.61
C PRO A 41 10.18 -0.59 11.27
N LEU A 42 9.56 -1.76 11.18
CA LEU A 42 8.32 -2.04 11.90
C LEU A 42 8.61 -2.28 13.38
N GLU A 43 8.12 -1.38 14.24
CA GLU A 43 8.23 -1.47 15.70
C GLU A 43 7.34 -2.58 16.30
N GLU A 44 7.47 -2.83 17.61
CA GLU A 44 6.78 -3.93 18.31
C GLU A 44 5.25 -3.91 18.17
N ASN A 45 4.66 -2.74 17.93
CA ASN A 45 3.22 -2.53 17.74
C ASN A 45 2.69 -2.94 16.35
N GLY A 46 3.52 -3.54 15.48
CA GLY A 46 3.12 -3.89 14.12
C GLY A 46 1.91 -4.85 14.00
N GLU A 47 1.64 -5.67 15.02
CA GLU A 47 0.45 -6.53 15.06
C GLU A 47 -0.85 -5.72 15.23
N GLU A 48 -0.83 -4.68 16.05
CA GLU A 48 -1.98 -3.78 16.24
C GLU A 48 -2.26 -2.99 14.96
N LEU A 49 -1.22 -2.51 14.27
CA LEU A 49 -1.35 -1.84 12.99
C LEU A 49 -1.92 -2.78 11.92
N LEU A 50 -1.40 -3.99 11.80
CA LEU A 50 -1.91 -5.00 10.87
C LEU A 50 -3.38 -5.30 11.12
N GLN A 51 -3.78 -5.46 12.39
CA GLN A 51 -5.17 -5.71 12.75
C GLN A 51 -6.08 -4.53 12.37
N ARG A 52 -5.65 -3.29 12.63
CA ARG A 52 -6.40 -2.08 12.23
C ARG A 52 -6.60 -2.00 10.71
N VAL A 53 -5.58 -2.30 9.92
CA VAL A 53 -5.69 -2.32 8.45
C VAL A 53 -6.72 -3.35 7.99
N ARG A 54 -6.73 -4.54 8.61
CA ARG A 54 -7.70 -5.61 8.30
C ARG A 54 -9.13 -5.23 8.69
N GLU A 55 -9.31 -4.65 9.87
CA GLU A 55 -10.60 -4.15 10.35
C GLU A 55 -11.15 -3.04 9.43
N GLU A 56 -10.30 -2.11 9.04
CA GLU A 56 -10.66 -1.05 8.10
C GLU A 56 -11.05 -1.62 6.73
N LYS A 57 -10.32 -2.62 6.22
CA LYS A 57 -10.68 -3.29 4.97
C LYS A 57 -12.05 -3.97 5.05
N LEU A 58 -12.37 -4.59 6.18
CA LEU A 58 -13.68 -5.17 6.43
C LEU A 58 -14.77 -4.09 6.51
N ALA A 59 -14.48 -2.91 7.06
CA ALA A 59 -15.41 -1.79 7.09
C ALA A 59 -15.66 -1.17 5.70
N VAL A 60 -14.62 -1.07 4.86
CA VAL A 60 -14.70 -0.59 3.48
C VAL A 60 -15.45 -1.56 2.58
N ALA A 61 -15.22 -2.87 2.73
CA ALA A 61 -15.78 -3.90 1.86
C ALA A 61 -16.35 -5.10 2.65
N PRO A 62 -17.40 -4.90 3.48
CA PRO A 62 -17.92 -5.95 4.37
C PRO A 62 -18.46 -7.16 3.61
N ASP A 63 -19.16 -6.92 2.50
CA ASP A 63 -19.78 -7.97 1.70
C ASP A 63 -18.75 -8.81 0.91
N CYS A 64 -17.52 -8.30 0.74
CA CYS A 64 -16.46 -9.05 0.07
C CYS A 64 -15.91 -10.19 0.92
N ALA A 65 -16.01 -10.10 2.26
CA ALA A 65 -15.49 -11.12 3.17
C ALA A 65 -16.24 -12.46 3.08
N THR A 66 -17.49 -12.44 2.65
CA THR A 66 -18.36 -13.62 2.49
C THR A 66 -18.82 -13.82 1.05
N CYS A 67 -18.23 -13.09 0.10
CA CYS A 67 -18.63 -13.15 -1.29
C CYS A 67 -18.38 -14.53 -1.90
N PHE A 68 -19.42 -15.11 -2.50
CA PHE A 68 -19.34 -16.40 -3.19
C PHE A 68 -18.59 -16.35 -4.54
N ALA A 69 -18.26 -15.14 -5.02
CA ALA A 69 -17.52 -14.89 -6.25
C ALA A 69 -16.37 -13.90 -6.01
N PRO A 70 -15.30 -14.31 -5.30
CA PRO A 70 -14.19 -13.42 -4.97
C PRO A 70 -13.47 -12.93 -6.23
N CYS A 71 -13.21 -11.62 -6.30
CA CYS A 71 -12.53 -10.98 -7.42
C CYS A 71 -11.06 -10.61 -7.15
N GLY A 72 -10.59 -10.82 -5.91
CA GLY A 72 -9.22 -10.54 -5.48
C GLY A 72 -8.90 -9.08 -5.12
N ASN A 73 -9.89 -8.17 -5.18
CA ASN A 73 -9.67 -6.76 -4.81
C ASN A 73 -9.58 -6.53 -3.30
N THR A 74 -9.96 -7.50 -2.48
CA THR A 74 -9.87 -7.44 -1.01
C THR A 74 -8.87 -8.43 -0.43
N ASP A 75 -8.18 -9.19 -1.27
CA ASP A 75 -7.17 -10.16 -0.83
C ASP A 75 -5.93 -9.43 -0.32
N GLU A 76 -5.25 -10.03 0.66
CA GLU A 76 -3.93 -9.53 1.06
C GLU A 76 -2.92 -9.93 0.00
N TYR A 77 -2.09 -8.97 -0.41
CA TYR A 77 -1.08 -9.24 -1.40
C TYR A 77 0.07 -10.06 -0.79
N ASN A 78 0.38 -11.20 -1.39
CA ASN A 78 1.54 -11.97 -1.00
C ASN A 78 2.81 -11.33 -1.57
N LEU A 79 3.55 -10.59 -0.74
CA LEU A 79 4.73 -9.86 -1.21
C LEU A 79 5.86 -10.77 -1.74
N ASP A 80 5.86 -12.06 -1.40
CA ASP A 80 6.81 -13.01 -1.99
C ASP A 80 6.56 -13.23 -3.49
N GLU A 81 5.38 -12.86 -4.01
CA GLU A 81 5.10 -12.85 -5.45
C GLU A 81 6.02 -11.89 -6.21
N LEU A 82 6.55 -10.83 -5.58
CA LEU A 82 7.56 -9.97 -6.20
C LEU A 82 8.86 -10.73 -6.54
N GLN A 83 9.13 -11.83 -5.84
CA GLN A 83 10.28 -12.70 -6.09
C GLN A 83 9.96 -13.84 -7.09
N ALA A 84 8.75 -13.90 -7.64
CA ALA A 84 8.39 -14.91 -8.63
C ALA A 84 9.28 -14.82 -9.87
N SER A 85 9.64 -15.96 -10.44
CA SER A 85 10.56 -16.07 -11.58
C SER A 85 10.12 -15.35 -12.85
N GLY A 86 8.84 -15.00 -12.96
CA GLY A 86 8.29 -14.23 -14.09
C GLY A 86 8.52 -12.72 -14.02
N ILE A 87 9.01 -12.18 -12.89
CA ILE A 87 9.21 -10.75 -12.71
C ILE A 87 10.68 -10.38 -12.92
N SER A 88 10.93 -9.51 -13.90
CA SER A 88 12.25 -8.91 -14.16
C SER A 88 12.80 -8.26 -12.89
N GLU A 89 14.11 -8.45 -12.64
CA GLU A 89 14.83 -7.84 -11.51
C GLU A 89 14.63 -6.32 -11.48
N THR A 90 14.69 -5.65 -12.64
CA THR A 90 14.46 -4.19 -12.74
C THR A 90 13.06 -3.78 -12.28
N VAL A 91 12.01 -4.49 -12.71
CA VAL A 91 10.63 -4.20 -12.31
C VAL A 91 10.45 -4.43 -10.81
N ARG A 92 11.06 -5.49 -10.29
CA ARG A 92 11.04 -5.82 -8.86
C ARG A 92 11.70 -4.72 -8.02
N ASP A 93 12.88 -4.27 -8.41
CA ASP A 93 13.61 -3.22 -7.71
C ASP A 93 12.84 -1.89 -7.73
N LEU A 94 12.23 -1.54 -8.86
CA LEU A 94 11.38 -0.36 -8.97
C LEU A 94 10.14 -0.45 -8.07
N LYS A 95 9.53 -1.63 -7.93
CA LYS A 95 8.40 -1.82 -7.01
C LYS A 95 8.82 -1.70 -5.55
N PHE A 96 10.00 -2.19 -5.17
CA PHE A 96 10.55 -1.95 -3.83
C PHE A 96 10.88 -0.47 -3.60
N GLN A 97 11.43 0.21 -4.60
CA GLN A 97 11.68 1.65 -4.54
C GLN A 97 10.36 2.43 -4.37
N LEU A 98 9.29 2.01 -5.06
CA LEU A 98 7.96 2.59 -4.93
C LEU A 98 7.42 2.47 -3.50
N LEU A 99 7.62 1.32 -2.85
CA LEU A 99 7.26 1.12 -1.43
C LEU A 99 8.07 2.04 -0.50
N ASN A 100 9.39 2.15 -0.72
CA ASN A 100 10.25 2.99 0.10
C ASN A 100 9.88 4.48 -0.01
N VAL A 101 9.69 5.01 -1.21
CA VAL A 101 9.27 6.40 -1.41
C VAL A 101 7.88 6.65 -0.82
N SER A 102 6.97 5.68 -0.95
CA SER A 102 5.63 5.78 -0.31
C SER A 102 5.73 5.86 1.21
N HIS A 103 6.63 5.07 1.82
CA HIS A 103 6.93 5.14 3.25
C HIS A 103 7.50 6.52 3.64
N GLU A 104 8.49 7.03 2.92
CA GLU A 104 9.11 8.34 3.19
C GLU A 104 8.07 9.47 3.14
N ILE A 105 7.21 9.47 2.13
CA ILE A 105 6.13 10.46 1.99
C ILE A 105 5.14 10.35 3.14
N ALA A 106 4.73 9.14 3.51
CA ALA A 106 3.81 8.92 4.63
C ALA A 106 4.43 9.36 5.97
N SER A 107 5.72 9.09 6.19
CA SER A 107 6.47 9.60 7.34
C SER A 107 6.54 11.13 7.35
N GLY A 108 6.69 11.75 6.18
CA GLY A 108 6.60 13.20 6.03
C GLY A 108 5.22 13.75 6.39
N MET A 109 4.15 13.05 6.02
CA MET A 109 2.78 13.40 6.40
C MET A 109 2.53 13.29 7.91
N VAL A 110 3.03 12.22 8.56
CA VAL A 110 2.91 12.04 10.01
C VAL A 110 3.69 13.10 10.78
N SER A 111 4.86 13.51 10.28
CA SER A 111 5.69 14.56 10.87
C SER A 111 5.29 15.99 10.46
N TYR A 112 4.24 16.14 9.66
CA TYR A 112 3.75 17.42 9.12
C TYR A 112 4.78 18.19 8.27
N THR A 113 5.76 17.49 7.70
CA THR A 113 6.70 18.05 6.70
C THR A 113 6.13 17.99 5.29
N ILE A 114 5.20 17.06 5.03
CA ILE A 114 4.43 16.94 3.79
C ILE A 114 2.95 17.10 4.10
N ASN A 115 2.23 17.88 3.29
CA ASN A 115 0.78 18.03 3.45
C ASN A 115 0.04 16.77 2.97
N SER A 116 -0.90 16.30 3.78
CA SER A 116 -1.84 15.22 3.43
C SER A 116 -2.97 15.69 2.52
N THR A 117 -2.62 16.20 1.33
CA THR A 117 -3.62 16.59 0.31
C THR A 117 -4.26 15.36 -0.31
N GLU A 118 -5.48 15.52 -0.85
CA GLU A 118 -6.17 14.44 -1.56
C GLU A 118 -5.33 13.88 -2.72
N GLU A 119 -4.62 14.75 -3.45
CA GLU A 119 -3.72 14.36 -4.54
C GLU A 119 -2.57 13.47 -4.04
N ASN A 120 -1.87 13.89 -2.98
CA ASN A 120 -0.74 13.14 -2.44
C ASN A 120 -1.20 11.79 -1.87
N ILE A 121 -2.34 11.78 -1.17
CA ILE A 121 -2.94 10.55 -0.65
C ILE A 121 -3.30 9.62 -1.80
N SER A 122 -3.96 10.11 -2.85
CA SER A 122 -4.33 9.33 -4.03
C SER A 122 -3.10 8.67 -4.70
N LEU A 123 -1.96 9.37 -4.73
CA LEU A 123 -0.71 8.79 -5.24
C LEU A 123 -0.20 7.63 -4.38
N LEU A 124 -0.37 7.66 -3.05
CA LEU A 124 -0.02 6.52 -2.18
C LEU A 124 -0.90 5.28 -2.49
N TYR A 125 -2.21 5.46 -2.69
CA TYR A 125 -3.10 4.35 -3.10
C TYR A 125 -2.70 3.79 -4.46
N LYS A 126 -2.43 4.67 -5.43
CA LYS A 126 -1.97 4.29 -6.77
C LYS A 126 -0.68 3.49 -6.72
N ALA A 127 0.28 3.93 -5.89
CA ALA A 127 1.55 3.25 -5.71
C ALA A 127 1.37 1.83 -5.14
N LEU A 128 0.62 1.67 -4.05
CA LEU A 128 0.29 0.38 -3.46
C LEU A 128 -0.36 -0.58 -4.47
N CYS A 129 -1.32 -0.07 -5.26
CA CYS A 129 -1.96 -0.88 -6.29
C CYS A 129 -0.98 -1.33 -7.38
N VAL A 130 -0.11 -0.42 -7.87
CA VAL A 130 0.89 -0.71 -8.90
C VAL A 130 1.92 -1.74 -8.46
N VAL A 131 2.28 -1.80 -7.17
CA VAL A 131 3.12 -2.88 -6.64
C VAL A 131 2.49 -4.25 -6.92
N SER A 132 1.18 -4.37 -6.76
CA SER A 132 0.46 -5.64 -6.92
C SER A 132 0.15 -6.04 -8.35
N TYR A 133 0.11 -5.09 -9.28
CA TYR A 133 -0.32 -5.35 -10.65
C TYR A 133 0.82 -5.92 -11.50
N ASP A 134 0.46 -6.80 -12.44
CA ASP A 134 1.35 -7.21 -13.52
C ASP A 134 1.41 -6.09 -14.56
N VAL A 135 2.38 -5.20 -14.41
CA VAL A 135 2.59 -4.02 -15.25
C VAL A 135 4.05 -3.95 -15.67
N ASP A 136 4.29 -3.33 -16.82
CA ASP A 136 5.63 -3.11 -17.34
C ASP A 136 6.44 -2.08 -16.52
N GLU A 137 7.73 -2.02 -16.84
CA GLU A 137 8.69 -1.10 -16.22
C GLU A 137 8.28 0.38 -16.35
N GLU A 138 7.81 0.79 -17.53
CA GLU A 138 7.43 2.17 -17.83
C GLU A 138 6.30 2.64 -16.90
N ARG A 139 5.32 1.76 -16.65
CA ARG A 139 4.22 2.05 -15.74
C ARG A 139 4.70 2.24 -14.31
N VAL A 140 5.59 1.38 -13.81
CA VAL A 140 6.13 1.52 -12.45
C VAL A 140 6.96 2.81 -12.32
N GLN A 141 7.82 3.10 -13.30
CA GLN A 141 8.62 4.33 -13.34
C GLN A 141 7.77 5.60 -13.38
N THR A 142 6.64 5.57 -14.10
CA THR A 142 5.73 6.70 -14.20
C THR A 142 5.19 7.07 -12.82
N VAL A 143 4.69 6.09 -12.06
CA VAL A 143 4.16 6.33 -10.71
C VAL A 143 5.25 6.72 -9.73
N LEU A 144 6.43 6.13 -9.85
CA LEU A 144 7.58 6.52 -9.04
C LEU A 144 7.95 7.99 -9.24
N LYS A 145 7.99 8.46 -10.49
CA LYS A 145 8.25 9.87 -10.82
C LYS A 145 7.17 10.81 -10.30
N GLU A 146 5.91 10.39 -10.30
CA GLU A 146 4.82 11.17 -9.71
C GLU A 146 5.01 11.32 -8.20
N LEU A 147 5.32 10.23 -7.48
CA LEU A 147 5.61 10.30 -6.04
C LEU A 147 6.82 11.17 -5.74
N GLN A 148 7.91 11.06 -6.50
CA GLN A 148 9.14 11.84 -6.29
C GLN A 148 8.97 13.35 -6.53
N ARG A 149 7.86 13.79 -7.13
CA ARG A 149 7.50 15.21 -7.23
C ARG A 149 6.90 15.76 -5.94
N ILE A 150 6.45 14.89 -5.03
CA ILE A 150 6.07 15.26 -3.67
C ILE A 150 7.38 15.58 -2.96
N THR A 151 7.78 16.84 -2.98
CA THR A 151 9.02 17.31 -2.37
C THR A 151 8.98 17.02 -0.87
N ILE A 152 10.00 16.32 -0.39
CA ILE A 152 10.34 16.12 1.02
C ILE A 152 11.20 17.29 1.49
#